data_AF-R0KQ36-F1
#
_entry.id   AF-R0KQ36-F1
#
_cell.length_a   1.000
_cell.length_b   1.000
_cell.length_c   1.000
_cell.angle_alpha   90.00
_cell.angle_beta   90.00
_cell.angle_gamma   90.00
#
_symmetry.space_group_name_H-M   'P 1'
#
loop_
_entity.id
_entity.type
_entity.pdbx_description
1 polymer ?
#
loop_
_entity_poly.entity_id
_entity_poly.type
_entity_poly.pdbx_seq_one_letter_code
_entity_poly.pdbx_strand_id
1 'polypeptide(L)'
;MLGYKKDLPDYDYDPQKAKDLLKQAGLEKGAEVTLWSMPVQRPYNPNSRRIAEMIQNDWSKVGIKAKIVTYEWGEYLAGMRKGEHDSALFGWMSDNGVPDNFAGTLLSCDNFKTGSNVARLVR
;
A
#
# COMPACT_ATOMS: atom_id res chain seq x y z
N MET A 1 -5.26 21.16 8.26
CA MET A 1 -4.78 21.03 6.87
C MET A 1 -5.93 21.41 5.95
N LEU A 2 -5.68 22.25 4.95
CA LEU A 2 -6.69 22.60 3.94
C LEU A 2 -7.15 21.31 3.23
N GLY A 3 -8.45 21.17 2.93
CA GLY A 3 -8.99 19.99 2.23
C GLY A 3 -9.12 18.70 3.06
N TYR A 4 -8.74 18.71 4.34
CA TYR A 4 -8.93 17.55 5.22
C TYR A 4 -10.39 17.42 5.70
N LYS A 5 -11.02 16.26 5.46
CA LYS A 5 -12.37 15.95 5.91
C LYS A 5 -12.31 15.03 7.14
N LYS A 6 -12.64 15.57 8.32
CA LYS A 6 -12.53 14.90 9.63
C LYS A 6 -13.50 13.73 9.79
N ASP A 7 -14.72 13.88 9.29
CA ASP A 7 -15.81 12.93 9.56
C ASP A 7 -15.93 11.87 8.45
N LEU A 8 -14.80 11.48 7.86
CA LEU A 8 -14.76 10.32 6.97
C LEU A 8 -14.76 9.05 7.82
N PRO A 9 -15.67 8.09 7.57
CA PRO A 9 -15.66 6.82 8.28
C PRO A 9 -14.39 6.05 7.94
N ASP A 10 -13.74 5.51 8.97
CA ASP A 10 -12.59 4.62 8.82
C ASP A 10 -13.03 3.15 8.76
N TYR A 11 -12.13 2.26 8.36
CA TYR A 11 -12.35 0.83 8.43
C TYR A 11 -11.99 0.30 9.82
N ASP A 12 -12.93 -0.36 10.49
CA ASP A 12 -12.66 -1.05 11.75
C ASP A 12 -11.73 -2.26 11.54
N TYR A 13 -10.93 -2.58 12.56
CA TYR A 13 -10.18 -3.83 12.60
C TYR A 13 -11.12 -5.01 12.89
N ASP A 14 -11.57 -5.66 11.82
CA ASP A 14 -12.47 -6.83 11.89
C ASP A 14 -11.95 -7.99 11.01
N PRO A 15 -11.14 -8.91 11.57
CA PRO A 15 -10.65 -10.08 10.85
C PRO A 15 -11.76 -11.03 10.38
N GLN A 16 -12.92 -11.05 11.03
CA GLN A 16 -14.02 -11.94 10.64
C GLN A 16 -14.70 -11.40 9.38
N LYS A 17 -15.03 -10.11 9.36
CA LYS A 17 -15.55 -9.43 8.16
C LYS A 17 -14.57 -9.52 6.99
N ALA A 18 -13.26 -9.41 7.25
CA ALA A 18 -12.25 -9.60 6.21
C ALA A 18 -12.29 -11.01 5.59
N LYS A 19 -12.43 -12.08 6.39
CA LYS A 19 -12.60 -13.45 5.89
C LYS A 19 -13.87 -13.61 5.05
N ASP A 20 -14.98 -13.02 5.48
CA ASP A 20 -16.25 -13.10 4.77
C ASP A 20 -16.17 -12.41 3.40
N LEU A 21 -15.48 -11.27 3.32
CA LEU A 21 -15.21 -10.57 2.06
C LEU A 21 -14.27 -11.37 1.15
N LEU A 22 -13.23 -11.99 1.69
CA LEU A 22 -12.34 -12.88 0.91
C LEU A 22 -13.10 -14.07 0.33
N LYS A 23 -14.01 -14.67 1.11
CA LYS A 23 -14.90 -15.74 0.62
C LYS A 23 -15.82 -15.27 -0.50
N GLN A 24 -16.45 -14.10 -0.35
CA GLN A 24 -17.28 -13.49 -1.40
C GLN A 24 -16.49 -13.22 -2.68
N ALA A 25 -15.21 -12.89 -2.55
CA ALA A 25 -14.29 -12.69 -3.67
C ALA A 25 -13.76 -14.01 -4.28
N GLY A 26 -14.17 -15.19 -3.78
CA GLY A 26 -13.69 -16.49 -4.24
C GLY A 26 -12.28 -16.88 -3.75
N LEU A 27 -11.75 -16.16 -2.76
CA LEU A 27 -10.42 -16.38 -2.17
C LEU A 27 -10.50 -17.10 -0.82
N GLU A 28 -11.49 -17.96 -0.63
CA GLU A 28 -11.71 -18.70 0.62
C GLU A 28 -10.55 -19.63 1.00
N LYS A 29 -9.77 -20.07 0.02
CA LYS A 29 -8.56 -20.88 0.22
C LYS A 29 -7.32 -20.04 0.57
N GLY A 30 -7.48 -18.72 0.66
CA GLY A 30 -6.38 -17.78 0.83
C GLY A 30 -5.73 -17.38 -0.49
N ALA A 31 -4.69 -16.55 -0.38
CA ALA A 31 -3.86 -16.12 -1.50
C ALA A 31 -2.43 -15.85 -1.01
N GLU A 32 -1.45 -15.97 -1.90
CA GLU A 32 -0.09 -15.49 -1.68
C GLU A 32 0.10 -14.14 -2.38
N VAL A 33 0.74 -13.19 -1.70
CA VAL A 33 1.03 -11.87 -2.24
C VAL A 33 2.42 -11.42 -1.81
N THR A 34 3.10 -10.65 -2.64
CA THR A 34 4.30 -9.93 -2.23
C THR A 34 3.94 -8.65 -1.47
N LEU A 35 4.66 -8.35 -0.39
CA LEU A 35 4.57 -7.10 0.36
C LEU A 35 5.93 -6.40 0.35
N TRP A 36 6.04 -5.39 -0.49
CA TRP A 36 7.27 -4.64 -0.66
C TRP A 36 7.51 -3.71 0.51
N SER A 37 8.62 -3.89 1.22
CA SER A 37 9.06 -3.04 2.33
C SER A 37 10.27 -2.22 1.91
N MET A 38 10.27 -0.93 2.26
CA MET A 38 11.39 -0.02 2.00
C MET A 38 12.61 -0.37 2.89
N PRO A 39 13.85 -0.26 2.39
CA PRO A 39 15.08 -0.52 3.16
C PRO A 39 15.54 0.69 4.00
N VAL A 40 14.93 1.86 3.79
CA VAL A 40 15.32 3.14 4.40
C VAL A 40 14.20 3.73 5.24
N GLN A 41 14.56 4.53 6.24
CA GLN A 41 13.61 5.28 7.03
C GLN A 41 13.03 6.44 6.20
N ARG A 42 11.73 6.70 6.38
CA ARG A 42 11.03 7.81 5.75
C ARG A 42 10.23 8.57 6.81
N PRO A 43 9.98 9.88 6.64
CA PRO A 43 9.24 10.64 7.66
C PRO A 43 7.81 10.14 7.90
N TYR A 44 7.19 9.51 6.91
CA TYR A 44 5.87 8.85 7.02
C TYR A 44 5.94 7.38 7.49
N ASN A 45 7.13 6.78 7.53
CA ASN A 45 7.32 5.39 7.92
C ASN A 45 8.75 5.17 8.46
N PRO A 46 8.95 5.24 9.79
CA PRO A 46 10.28 5.14 10.39
C PRO A 46 10.86 3.72 10.37
N ASN A 47 10.01 2.67 10.27
CA ASN A 47 10.46 1.28 10.21
C ASN A 47 9.52 0.44 9.35
N SER A 48 9.74 0.50 8.04
CA SER A 48 8.91 -0.22 7.07
C SER A 48 8.94 -1.72 7.29
N ARG A 49 10.07 -2.28 7.69
CA ARG A 49 10.21 -3.73 7.91
C ARG A 49 9.33 -4.20 9.07
N ARG A 50 9.32 -3.46 10.18
CA ARG A 50 8.49 -3.81 11.34
C ARG A 50 7.00 -3.73 11.03
N ILE A 51 6.59 -2.69 10.29
CA ILE A 51 5.19 -2.55 9.84
C ILE A 51 4.82 -3.72 8.91
N ALA A 52 5.69 -4.11 7.98
CA ALA A 52 5.44 -5.22 7.07
C ALA A 52 5.28 -6.56 7.81
N GLU A 53 6.05 -6.81 8.88
CA GLU A 53 5.92 -8.01 9.72
C GLU A 53 4.59 -8.04 10.48
N MET A 54 4.13 -6.89 10.98
CA MET A 54 2.83 -6.78 11.64
C MET A 54 1.69 -7.04 10.65
N ILE A 55 1.75 -6.46 9.46
CA ILE A 55 0.79 -6.70 8.39
C ILE A 55 0.81 -8.17 7.96
N GLN A 56 1.98 -8.77 7.75
CA GLN A 56 2.12 -10.19 7.43
C GLN A 56 1.45 -11.08 8.47
N ASN A 57 1.65 -10.79 9.76
CA ASN A 57 0.99 -11.51 10.84
C ASN A 57 -0.54 -11.36 10.80
N ASP A 58 -1.06 -10.15 10.60
CA ASP A 58 -2.51 -9.92 10.54
C ASP A 58 -3.16 -10.55 9.30
N TRP A 59 -2.51 -10.45 8.14
CA TRP A 59 -2.95 -11.08 6.90
C TRP A 59 -2.97 -12.61 7.01
N SER A 60 -2.02 -13.20 7.73
CA SER A 60 -2.01 -14.65 7.96
C SER A 60 -3.26 -15.15 8.70
N LYS A 61 -3.83 -14.34 9.61
CA LYS A 61 -5.04 -14.69 10.39
C LYS A 61 -6.28 -14.82 9.51
N VAL A 62 -6.27 -14.22 8.32
CA VAL A 62 -7.37 -14.23 7.34
C VAL A 62 -7.03 -15.07 6.10
N GLY A 63 -5.92 -15.82 6.12
CA GLY A 63 -5.53 -16.73 5.04
C GLY A 63 -4.69 -16.09 3.92
N ILE A 64 -4.23 -14.85 4.09
CA ILE A 64 -3.34 -14.20 3.12
C ILE A 64 -1.89 -14.38 3.56
N LYS A 65 -1.09 -15.05 2.73
CA LYS A 65 0.34 -15.27 2.98
C LYS A 65 1.16 -14.18 2.29
N ALA A 66 1.56 -13.18 3.06
CA ALA A 66 2.43 -12.12 2.57
C ALA A 66 3.90 -12.59 2.53
N LYS A 67 4.57 -12.47 1.39
CA LYS A 67 6.04 -12.58 1.28
C LYS A 67 6.64 -11.18 1.30
N ILE A 68 7.36 -10.84 2.36
CA ILE A 68 8.01 -9.53 2.44
C ILE A 68 9.22 -9.50 1.51
N VAL A 69 9.27 -8.51 0.62
CA VAL A 69 10.35 -8.30 -0.35
C VAL A 69 10.95 -6.92 -0.12
N THR A 70 12.27 -6.79 -0.29
CA THR A 70 12.98 -5.51 -0.22
C THR A 70 13.98 -5.44 -1.36
N TYR A 71 14.21 -4.23 -1.85
CA TYR A 71 15.20 -3.91 -2.88
C TYR A 71 16.05 -2.75 -2.39
N GLU A 72 17.11 -2.40 -3.13
CA GLU A 72 17.76 -1.10 -2.98
C GLU A 72 16.72 0.01 -3.25
N TRP A 73 16.84 1.19 -2.64
CA TRP A 73 15.81 2.22 -2.67
C TRP A 73 15.50 2.74 -4.09
N GLY A 74 16.50 2.92 -4.94
CA GLY A 74 16.31 3.31 -6.33
C GLY A 74 15.57 2.23 -7.15
N GLU A 75 15.98 0.98 -6.97
CA GLU A 75 15.31 -0.18 -7.60
C GLU A 75 13.86 -0.34 -7.11
N TYR A 76 13.63 -0.16 -5.80
CA TYR A 76 12.31 -0.19 -5.18
C TYR A 76 11.36 0.81 -5.84
N LEU A 77 11.79 2.06 -5.99
CA LEU A 77 10.99 3.10 -6.63
C LEU A 77 10.78 2.82 -8.13
N ALA A 78 11.80 2.33 -8.82
CA ALA A 78 11.71 1.99 -10.24
C ALA A 78 10.73 0.84 -10.47
N GLY A 79 10.82 -0.24 -9.70
CA GLY A 79 9.91 -1.39 -9.76
C GLY A 79 8.48 -1.01 -9.41
N MET A 80 8.29 -0.14 -8.41
CA MET A 80 6.97 0.39 -8.07
C MET A 80 6.33 1.21 -9.20
N ARG A 81 7.10 2.08 -9.85
CA ARG A 81 6.66 2.83 -11.04
C ARG A 81 6.38 1.90 -12.22
N LYS A 82 6.97 0.71 -12.24
CA LYS A 82 6.72 -0.37 -13.19
C LYS A 82 5.64 -1.36 -12.73
N GLY A 83 5.05 -1.18 -11.55
CA GLY A 83 3.98 -2.04 -11.05
C GLY A 83 4.38 -3.50 -10.92
N GLU A 84 5.64 -3.74 -10.54
CA GLU A 84 6.19 -5.08 -10.32
C GLU A 84 5.78 -5.66 -8.95
N HIS A 85 5.11 -4.86 -8.11
CA HIS A 85 4.63 -5.23 -6.78
C HIS A 85 3.16 -5.66 -6.80
N ASP A 86 2.80 -6.68 -6.00
CA ASP A 86 1.39 -6.95 -5.68
C ASP A 86 0.87 -5.94 -4.65
N SER A 87 1.71 -5.65 -3.65
CA SER A 87 1.45 -4.66 -2.60
C SER A 87 2.76 -4.05 -2.11
N ALA A 88 2.72 -2.78 -1.68
CA ALA A 88 3.91 -2.05 -1.25
C ALA A 88 3.59 -1.07 -0.11
N LEU A 89 4.54 -0.92 0.82
CA LEU A 89 4.53 0.15 1.81
C LEU A 89 5.07 1.42 1.19
N PHE A 90 4.18 2.38 0.96
CA PHE A 90 4.51 3.65 0.32
C PHE A 90 3.94 4.83 1.11
N GLY A 91 4.44 6.03 0.82
CA GLY A 91 3.92 7.25 1.42
C GLY A 91 4.46 8.47 0.72
N TRP A 92 3.98 9.62 1.15
CA TRP A 92 4.25 10.90 0.50
C TRP A 92 4.52 11.99 1.53
N MET A 93 5.31 12.97 1.12
CA MET A 93 5.43 14.24 1.81
C MET A 93 5.09 15.32 0.79
N SER A 94 4.30 16.30 1.19
CA SER A 94 3.91 17.34 0.25
C SER A 94 5.11 18.19 -0.18
N ASP A 95 5.23 18.42 -1.48
CA ASP A 95 6.27 19.27 -2.07
C ASP A 95 5.94 20.77 -1.93
N ASN A 96 4.66 21.12 -1.87
CA ASN A 96 4.19 22.51 -1.95
C ASN A 96 3.10 22.90 -0.94
N GLY A 97 2.65 21.96 -0.09
CA GLY A 97 1.64 22.21 0.95
C GLY A 97 0.20 22.34 0.43
N VAL A 98 -0.04 22.10 -0.85
CA VAL A 98 -1.37 22.19 -1.48
C VAL A 98 -2.01 20.79 -1.55
N PRO A 99 -3.33 20.64 -1.28
CA PRO A 99 -3.98 19.33 -1.29
C PRO A 99 -3.87 18.54 -2.60
N ASP A 100 -3.79 19.24 -3.75
CA ASP A 100 -3.62 18.63 -5.06
C ASP A 100 -2.35 17.78 -5.18
N ASN A 101 -1.27 18.17 -4.51
CA ASN A 101 0.00 17.42 -4.51
C ASN A 101 -0.10 16.07 -3.77
N PHE A 102 -1.23 15.77 -3.12
CA PHE A 102 -1.54 14.42 -2.65
C PHE A 102 -2.39 13.67 -3.67
N ALA A 103 -3.69 13.96 -3.75
CA ALA A 103 -4.62 13.16 -4.54
C ALA A 103 -4.37 13.27 -6.05
N GLY A 104 -4.08 14.48 -6.54
CA GLY A 104 -3.76 14.72 -7.95
C GLY A 104 -2.47 14.02 -8.36
N THR A 105 -1.40 14.17 -7.58
CA THR A 105 -0.11 13.55 -7.87
C THR A 105 -0.11 12.02 -7.73
N LEU A 106 -0.76 11.49 -6.68
CA LEU A 106 -0.64 10.09 -6.30
C LEU A 106 -1.76 9.19 -6.84
N LEU A 107 -2.94 9.74 -7.15
CA LEU A 107 -4.13 8.94 -7.43
C LEU A 107 -4.84 9.31 -8.75
N SER A 108 -4.43 10.37 -9.45
CA SER A 108 -5.03 10.70 -10.73
C SER A 108 -4.70 9.69 -11.84
N CYS A 109 -5.56 9.65 -12.87
CA CYS A 109 -5.36 8.83 -14.05
C CYS A 109 -4.17 9.30 -14.90
N ASP A 110 -3.86 10.59 -14.92
CA ASP A 110 -2.72 11.11 -15.69
C ASP A 110 -1.40 10.61 -15.10
N ASN A 111 -1.33 10.54 -13.76
CA ASN A 111 -0.16 10.05 -13.06
C ASN A 111 -0.01 8.51 -13.06
N PHE A 112 -0.97 7.81 -13.65
CA PHE A 112 -0.81 6.41 -14.05
C PHE A 112 0.30 6.26 -15.10
N LYS A 113 0.37 7.19 -16.06
CA LYS A 113 1.32 7.13 -17.18
C LYS A 113 2.73 7.55 -16.77
N THR A 114 2.85 8.44 -15.79
CA THR A 114 4.12 8.99 -15.30
C THR A 114 4.73 8.18 -14.16
N GLY A 115 3.94 7.30 -13.53
CA GLY A 115 4.38 6.33 -12.52
C GLY A 115 4.26 6.79 -11.07
N SER A 116 3.82 8.02 -10.80
CA SER A 116 3.60 8.50 -9.43
C SER A 116 2.38 7.87 -8.77
N ASN A 117 1.41 7.39 -9.57
CA ASN A 117 0.33 6.54 -9.08
C ASN A 117 0.77 5.07 -9.06
N VAL A 118 1.29 4.66 -7.90
CA VAL A 118 1.77 3.29 -7.64
C VAL A 118 0.68 2.35 -7.11
N ALA A 119 -0.54 2.85 -6.93
CA ALA A 119 -1.73 2.04 -6.61
C ALA A 119 -2.31 1.34 -7.85
N ARG A 120 -1.59 1.35 -8.97
CA ARG A 120 -1.96 0.65 -10.20
C ARG A 120 -2.02 -0.86 -9.98
N LEU A 121 -3.14 -1.47 -10.35
CA LEU A 121 -3.27 -2.92 -10.52
C LEU A 121 -2.76 -3.27 -11.91
N VAL A 122 -1.52 -3.77 -12.02
CA VAL A 122 -1.07 -4.46 -13.24
C VAL A 122 -1.49 -5.91 -13.06
N ARG A 123 -2.52 -6.35 -13.78
CA ARG A 123 -2.80 -7.77 -13.99
C ARG A 123 -2.27 -8.17 -15.36
#